data_AF-A0A951XPV1-F1
#
_entry.id   AF-A0A951XPV1-F1
#
_cell.length_a   1.000
_cell.length_b   1.000
_cell.length_c   1.000
_cell.angle_alpha   90.00
_cell.angle_beta   90.00
_cell.angle_gamma   90.00
#
_symmetry.space_group_name_H-M   'P 1'
#
loop_
_entity.id
_entity.type
_entity.pdbx_description
1 polymer ?
#
loop_
_entity_poly.entity_id
_entity_poly.type
_entity_poly.pdbx_seq_one_letter_code
_entity_poly.pdbx_strand_id
1 'polypeptide(L)'
;MAWRAWGAHAFKSFENCESTTPDGNFSDSRMRNTSKRAFDGLDIVITSVDRIDTKDFSFQIIKNFQSKGKIMYFNDLSNNQLRVSVDLRQTYEAYREARRNAAKYAGGMSWKRVGGHEYLIKVINRRGGSKSLGPRTPETEALHAEFVAGKARAKEREAALGKSVKEFAGMARGVSLNRVPSIVTATLRKLDDHGLLGKNLMVIGTHAMYAYEAVAGVRFDAGLMATTDIDFLWDARTALKLAWLDEAVAEAGVLAILRKVDHSFEPVGKSGFRAVNKAGFHVDLVKQAPHPPWKTDEPDRLAQGDLTPSWLPRIKWLLASEKFRAVVVGQDGLPAPIVCPDPRAFAVYKQWLSEQPDREPEKKRRDRQQAAATIALVREKFPHMPLDENAERMFPASVRMFSQEGKFEL
;
A
#
# COMPACT_ATOMS: atom_id res chain seq x y z
N MET A 1 -19.40 -29.93 5.42
CA MET A 1 -18.97 -31.20 4.81
C MET A 1 -18.30 -30.90 3.48
N ALA A 2 -17.25 -31.66 3.14
CA ALA A 2 -16.17 -31.38 2.17
C ALA A 2 -15.07 -30.45 2.71
N TRP A 3 -13.80 -30.78 2.39
CA TRP A 3 -12.52 -30.43 3.04
C TRP A 3 -12.01 -31.42 4.11
N ARG A 4 -11.99 -32.71 3.74
CA ARG A 4 -11.02 -33.69 4.24
C ARG A 4 -10.60 -34.57 3.06
N ALA A 5 -9.49 -34.22 2.42
CA ALA A 5 -8.68 -35.14 1.62
C ALA A 5 -7.47 -34.33 1.13
N TRP A 6 -6.28 -34.73 1.57
CA TRP A 6 -4.95 -34.59 0.95
C TRP A 6 -3.93 -34.60 2.09
N GLY A 7 -3.38 -35.78 2.37
CA GLY A 7 -2.42 -35.98 3.45
C GLY A 7 -2.26 -37.44 3.86
N ALA A 8 -2.01 -38.33 2.89
CA ALA A 8 -1.53 -39.68 3.16
C ALA A 8 -0.97 -40.30 1.88
N HIS A 9 0.30 -40.07 1.57
CA HIS A 9 1.13 -40.96 0.73
C HIS A 9 2.58 -40.48 0.81
N ALA A 10 3.36 -41.06 1.74
CA ALA A 10 4.80 -41.30 1.65
C ALA A 10 5.35 -41.63 3.05
N PHE A 11 5.08 -42.83 3.56
CA PHE A 11 5.88 -43.45 4.62
C PHE A 11 5.62 -44.96 4.58
N LYS A 12 6.47 -45.70 3.87
CA LYS A 12 6.76 -47.13 4.06
C LYS A 12 7.71 -47.61 2.97
N SER A 13 8.98 -47.74 3.34
CA SER A 13 9.90 -48.79 2.86
C SER A 13 11.28 -48.43 3.36
N PHE A 14 11.78 -49.15 4.37
CA PHE A 14 13.15 -49.67 4.47
C PHE A 14 13.31 -50.31 5.84
N GLU A 15 13.05 -51.62 5.88
CA GLU A 15 13.59 -52.55 6.86
C GLU A 15 14.42 -53.59 6.10
N ASN A 16 15.42 -54.12 6.81
CA ASN A 16 16.32 -55.24 6.51
C ASN A 16 17.63 -54.92 5.77
N CYS A 17 18.69 -54.78 6.57
CA CYS A 17 19.82 -55.70 6.46
C CYS A 17 20.50 -55.85 7.84
N GLU A 18 20.50 -57.09 8.35
CA GLU A 18 21.23 -57.52 9.55
C GLU A 18 22.75 -57.55 9.29
N SER A 19 23.56 -57.28 10.31
CA SER A 19 24.66 -58.17 10.73
C SER A 19 25.48 -57.61 11.92
N THR A 20 25.46 -58.40 13.00
CA THR A 20 26.57 -58.73 13.92
C THR A 20 27.27 -57.65 14.79
N THR A 21 27.07 -57.84 16.10
CA THR A 21 27.81 -57.43 17.33
C THR A 21 29.30 -57.86 17.36
N PRO A 22 30.14 -57.63 18.41
CA PRO A 22 29.87 -57.09 19.77
C PRO A 22 30.93 -56.13 20.41
N ASP A 23 30.51 -55.54 21.54
CA ASP A 23 31.20 -55.28 22.83
C ASP A 23 32.54 -54.52 22.94
N GLY A 24 32.57 -53.59 23.92
CA GLY A 24 33.82 -53.08 24.49
C GLY A 24 33.67 -51.85 25.41
N ASN A 25 33.31 -52.06 26.67
CA ASN A 25 33.55 -51.12 27.78
C ASN A 25 35.06 -50.84 27.92
N PHE A 26 35.49 -49.58 28.11
CA PHE A 26 36.66 -49.26 28.93
C PHE A 26 36.63 -47.82 29.48
N SER A 27 37.27 -47.70 30.64
CA SER A 27 37.19 -46.72 31.72
C SER A 27 38.00 -45.43 31.56
N ASP A 28 37.56 -44.41 32.30
CA ASP A 28 38.29 -43.42 33.11
C ASP A 28 39.83 -43.32 32.96
N SER A 29 40.34 -42.12 32.63
CA SER A 29 41.29 -41.36 33.49
C SER A 29 41.97 -40.17 32.79
N ARG A 30 42.01 -39.05 33.53
CA ARG A 30 42.97 -37.93 33.58
C ARG A 30 44.05 -37.82 32.47
N MET A 31 44.18 -36.63 31.90
CA MET A 31 45.30 -35.70 32.21
C MET A 31 45.23 -34.42 31.38
N ARG A 32 45.57 -33.30 32.04
CA ARG A 32 45.85 -32.00 31.46
C ARG A 32 47.11 -32.11 30.59
N ASN A 33 47.12 -31.51 29.40
CA ASN A 33 48.24 -30.67 29.04
C ASN A 33 47.93 -29.66 27.94
N THR A 34 48.55 -28.51 28.15
CA THR A 34 48.54 -27.27 27.39
C THR A 34 49.09 -27.39 25.97
N SER A 35 48.47 -26.71 25.01
CA SER A 35 49.18 -26.11 23.88
C SER A 35 48.62 -24.72 23.56
N LYS A 36 49.50 -23.72 23.68
CA LYS A 36 49.34 -22.35 23.19
C LYS A 36 49.87 -22.28 21.76
N ARG A 37 49.17 -21.53 20.90
CA ARG A 37 49.59 -20.75 19.70
C ARG A 37 48.44 -20.81 18.67
N ALA A 38 48.04 -19.75 17.98
CA ALA A 38 48.41 -18.34 17.97
C ALA A 38 47.25 -17.60 17.26
N PHE A 39 46.89 -16.42 17.76
CA PHE A 39 46.26 -15.37 16.95
C PHE A 39 46.96 -14.07 17.34
N ASP A 40 47.74 -13.57 16.39
CA ASP A 40 48.41 -12.28 16.44
C ASP A 40 47.39 -11.13 16.38
N GLY A 41 47.69 -10.05 17.09
CA GLY A 41 47.31 -8.70 16.66
C GLY A 41 46.31 -7.91 17.51
N LEU A 42 46.66 -7.56 18.75
CA LEU A 42 46.63 -6.17 19.22
C LEU A 42 47.37 -6.05 20.56
N ASP A 43 48.56 -5.46 20.54
CA ASP A 43 49.29 -5.02 21.73
C ASP A 43 48.60 -3.78 22.32
N ILE A 44 48.21 -3.85 23.59
CA ILE A 44 48.02 -2.65 24.43
C ILE A 44 49.00 -2.77 25.59
N VAL A 45 50.08 -2.01 25.47
CA VAL A 45 50.99 -1.68 26.56
C VAL A 45 50.25 -0.72 27.50
N ILE A 46 50.01 -1.13 28.74
CA ILE A 46 49.54 -0.24 29.80
C ILE A 46 50.78 0.31 30.52
N THR A 47 51.24 1.49 30.11
CA THR A 47 52.20 2.30 30.89
C THR A 47 51.44 3.31 31.74
N SER A 48 51.73 3.27 33.04
CA SER A 48 51.35 4.22 34.10
C SER A 48 49.86 4.33 34.47
N VAL A 49 49.60 4.18 35.77
CA VAL A 49 48.32 4.39 36.42
C VAL A 49 48.21 5.87 36.76
N ASP A 50 47.54 6.63 35.89
CA ASP A 50 46.96 7.91 36.28
C ASP A 50 45.44 7.77 36.37
N ARG A 51 44.88 8.32 37.45
CA ARG A 51 43.46 8.27 37.81
C ARG A 51 42.60 8.84 36.70
N ILE A 52 41.91 7.97 35.96
CA ILE A 52 40.83 8.34 35.04
C ILE A 52 39.50 8.29 35.80
N ASP A 53 38.78 9.40 35.75
CA ASP A 53 37.47 9.59 36.38
C ASP A 53 36.44 8.58 35.82
N THR A 54 35.93 7.71 36.69
CA THR A 54 35.04 6.59 36.35
C THR A 54 33.68 6.99 35.75
N LYS A 55 33.35 8.29 35.74
CA LYS A 55 32.12 8.80 35.09
C LYS A 55 32.24 8.97 33.57
N ASP A 56 33.41 9.30 33.04
CA ASP A 56 33.54 9.52 31.58
C ASP A 56 33.66 8.22 30.78
N PHE A 57 34.24 7.16 31.37
CA PHE A 57 34.33 5.85 30.71
C PHE A 57 32.97 5.14 30.60
N SER A 58 32.07 5.39 31.55
CA SER A 58 30.72 4.84 31.53
C SER A 58 29.83 5.54 30.49
N PHE A 59 29.99 6.84 30.25
CA PHE A 59 29.25 7.54 29.19
C PHE A 59 29.72 7.18 27.76
N GLN A 60 31.02 6.93 27.54
CA GLN A 60 31.53 6.53 26.23
C GLN A 60 31.14 5.09 25.87
N ILE A 61 31.16 4.16 26.85
CA ILE A 61 30.69 2.78 26.65
C ILE A 61 29.18 2.75 26.47
N ILE A 62 28.38 3.54 27.18
CA ILE A 62 26.93 3.59 26.98
C ILE A 62 26.56 4.15 25.59
N LYS A 63 27.29 5.14 25.07
CA LYS A 63 27.12 5.60 23.68
C LYS A 63 27.57 4.56 22.64
N ASN A 64 28.62 3.79 22.91
CA ASN A 64 29.11 2.73 22.01
C ASN A 64 28.40 1.37 22.19
N PHE A 65 27.62 1.16 23.25
CA PHE A 65 26.73 0.01 23.41
C PHE A 65 25.31 0.30 22.92
N GLN A 66 24.86 1.57 22.92
CA GLN A 66 23.63 1.98 22.22
C GLN A 66 23.76 1.95 20.69
N SER A 67 24.97 1.82 20.13
CA SER A 67 25.19 1.60 18.70
C SER A 67 25.31 0.12 18.31
N LYS A 68 25.20 -0.83 19.26
CA LYS A 68 25.05 -2.26 18.94
C LYS A 68 23.61 -2.55 18.52
N GLY A 69 23.34 -2.31 17.24
CA GLY A 69 22.24 -2.91 16.49
C GLY A 69 20.88 -2.25 16.66
N LYS A 70 20.75 -0.93 16.50
CA LYS A 70 19.44 -0.37 16.11
C LYS A 70 19.12 -1.04 14.76
N ILE A 71 18.13 -1.93 14.72
CA ILE A 71 17.64 -2.49 13.47
C ILE A 71 17.17 -1.30 12.64
N MET A 72 17.95 -0.90 11.65
CA MET A 72 17.58 0.13 10.71
C MET A 72 16.58 -0.51 9.77
N TYR A 73 15.32 -0.10 9.86
CA TYR A 73 14.24 -0.60 8.99
C TYR A 73 14.11 0.22 7.71
N PHE A 74 14.68 1.43 7.70
CA PHE A 74 14.59 2.38 6.60
C PHE A 74 15.80 3.32 6.57
N ASN A 75 16.01 3.93 5.41
CA ASN A 75 17.04 4.94 5.16
C ASN A 75 16.40 6.24 4.67
N ASP A 76 16.94 7.38 5.10
CA ASP A 76 16.47 8.70 4.67
C ASP A 76 16.73 8.96 3.18
N LEU A 77 15.81 9.66 2.53
CA LEU A 77 16.04 10.20 1.19
C LEU A 77 17.03 11.36 1.26
N SER A 78 17.86 11.51 0.22
CA SER A 78 18.74 12.67 0.11
C SER A 78 17.95 13.97 -0.13
N ASN A 79 18.56 15.12 0.17
CA ASN A 79 17.92 16.43 -0.06
C ASN A 79 17.44 16.62 -1.52
N ASN A 80 18.21 16.13 -2.50
CA ASN A 80 17.80 16.21 -3.90
C ASN A 80 16.61 15.29 -4.21
N GLN A 81 16.55 14.11 -3.61
CA GLN A 81 15.41 13.21 -3.71
C GLN A 81 14.15 13.81 -3.07
N LEU A 82 14.28 14.42 -1.89
CA LEU A 82 13.17 15.11 -1.22
C LEU A 82 12.63 16.26 -2.06
N ARG A 83 13.52 17.11 -2.60
CA ARG A 83 13.13 18.21 -3.49
C ARG A 83 12.32 17.71 -4.69
N VAL A 84 12.85 16.74 -5.44
CA VAL A 84 12.17 16.18 -6.61
C VAL A 84 10.84 15.51 -6.23
N SER A 85 10.79 14.82 -5.09
CA SER A 85 9.56 14.20 -4.59
C SER A 85 8.46 15.23 -4.29
N VAL A 86 8.82 16.33 -3.60
CA VAL A 86 7.90 17.41 -3.28
C VAL A 86 7.40 18.10 -4.54
N ASP A 87 8.31 18.48 -5.45
CA ASP A 87 7.96 19.15 -6.71
C ASP A 87 7.02 18.28 -7.57
N LEU A 88 7.33 16.98 -7.68
CA LEU A 88 6.49 16.04 -8.41
C LEU A 88 5.11 15.89 -7.77
N ARG A 89 5.05 15.73 -6.44
CA ARG A 89 3.78 15.58 -5.71
C ARG A 89 2.88 16.79 -5.89
N GLN A 90 3.40 18.00 -5.67
CA GLN A 90 2.64 19.25 -5.81
C GLN A 90 2.14 19.44 -7.24
N THR A 91 3.02 19.25 -8.22
CA THR A 91 2.66 19.35 -9.64
C THR A 91 1.58 18.33 -10.02
N TYR A 92 1.70 17.10 -9.50
CA TYR A 92 0.72 16.05 -9.77
C TYR A 92 -0.64 16.29 -9.12
N GLU A 93 -0.69 16.85 -7.91
CA GLU A 93 -1.95 17.23 -7.27
C GLU A 93 -2.65 18.34 -8.05
N ALA A 94 -1.91 19.37 -8.47
CA ALA A 94 -2.43 20.42 -9.35
C ALA A 94 -2.92 19.84 -10.69
N TYR A 95 -2.19 18.89 -11.28
CA TYR A 95 -2.60 18.19 -12.50
C TYR A 95 -3.91 17.40 -12.29
N ARG A 96 -4.04 16.66 -11.19
CA ARG A 96 -5.27 15.92 -10.86
C ARG A 96 -6.47 16.84 -10.72
N GLU A 97 -6.30 18.00 -10.10
CA GLU A 97 -7.35 19.00 -10.01
C GLU A 97 -7.70 19.58 -11.38
N ALA A 98 -6.70 19.96 -12.18
CA ALA A 98 -6.90 20.48 -13.53
C ALA A 98 -7.66 19.48 -14.42
N ARG A 99 -7.31 18.19 -14.34
CA ARG A 99 -8.01 17.11 -15.05
C ARG A 99 -9.46 16.94 -14.59
N ARG A 100 -9.73 16.99 -13.28
CA ARG A 100 -11.12 16.99 -12.77
C ARG A 100 -11.90 18.20 -13.25
N ASN A 101 -11.26 19.38 -13.33
CA ASN A 101 -11.89 20.57 -13.85
C ASN A 101 -12.20 20.47 -15.35
N ALA A 102 -11.24 20.01 -16.15
CA ALA A 102 -11.42 19.77 -17.59
C ALA A 102 -12.55 18.76 -17.87
N ALA A 103 -12.70 17.73 -17.02
CA ALA A 103 -13.78 16.76 -17.11
C ALA A 103 -15.18 17.38 -16.94
N LYS A 104 -15.33 18.50 -16.20
CA LYS A 104 -16.61 19.23 -16.11
C LYS A 104 -17.06 19.80 -17.46
N TYR A 105 -16.11 20.07 -18.36
CA TYR A 105 -16.37 20.52 -19.73
C TYR A 105 -16.49 19.37 -20.73
N ALA A 106 -16.64 18.13 -20.27
CA ALA A 106 -16.91 16.97 -21.12
C ALA A 106 -18.14 17.18 -22.02
N GLY A 107 -18.13 16.53 -23.18
CA GLY A 107 -19.10 16.77 -24.25
C GLY A 107 -18.82 18.07 -25.01
N GLY A 108 -19.85 18.60 -25.65
CA GLY A 108 -19.82 19.82 -26.46
C GLY A 108 -21.02 20.70 -26.13
N MET A 109 -20.92 21.97 -26.51
CA MET A 109 -22.05 22.89 -26.50
C MET A 109 -22.08 23.54 -27.89
N SER A 110 -23.23 23.52 -28.55
CA SER A 110 -23.35 23.97 -29.93
C SER A 110 -24.74 24.52 -30.22
N TRP A 111 -24.82 25.46 -31.15
CA TRP A 111 -26.09 25.95 -31.67
C TRP A 111 -26.71 24.95 -32.66
N LYS A 112 -28.01 24.68 -32.52
CA LYS A 112 -28.79 23.85 -33.44
C LYS A 112 -29.99 24.63 -33.93
N ARG A 113 -30.20 24.67 -35.25
CA ARG A 113 -31.36 25.30 -35.87
C ARG A 113 -32.53 24.32 -35.95
N VAL A 114 -33.70 24.71 -35.45
CA VAL A 114 -34.95 23.93 -35.48
C VAL A 114 -36.11 24.88 -35.73
N GLY A 115 -36.87 24.65 -36.81
CA GLY A 115 -38.07 25.45 -37.13
C GLY A 115 -37.81 26.96 -37.25
N GLY A 116 -36.67 27.36 -37.85
CA GLY A 116 -36.30 28.77 -38.02
C GLY A 116 -35.64 29.44 -36.80
N HIS A 117 -35.68 28.80 -35.62
CA HIS A 117 -35.04 29.29 -34.40
C HIS A 117 -33.73 28.54 -34.11
N GLU A 118 -32.79 29.20 -33.43
CA GLU A 118 -31.55 28.58 -32.96
C GLU A 118 -31.63 28.28 -31.46
N TYR A 119 -31.19 27.08 -31.07
CA TYR A 119 -31.19 26.62 -29.69
C TYR A 119 -29.80 26.20 -29.26
N LEU A 120 -29.44 26.52 -28.02
CA LEU A 120 -28.17 26.11 -27.43
C LEU A 120 -28.31 24.67 -26.93
N ILE A 121 -27.52 23.75 -27.48
CA ILE A 121 -27.56 22.33 -27.12
C ILE A 121 -26.30 21.95 -26.36
N LYS A 122 -26.46 21.37 -25.18
CA LYS A 122 -25.38 20.76 -24.40
C LYS A 122 -25.39 19.24 -24.60
N VAL A 123 -24.31 18.70 -25.15
CA VAL A 123 -24.07 17.25 -25.22
C VAL A 123 -23.63 16.78 -23.83
N ILE A 124 -24.42 15.90 -23.23
CA ILE A 124 -24.23 15.40 -21.86
C ILE A 124 -23.29 14.18 -21.85
N ASN A 125 -23.41 13.29 -22.84
CA ASN A 125 -22.64 12.06 -22.89
C ASN A 125 -22.29 11.64 -24.33
N ARG A 126 -21.38 10.68 -24.47
CA ARG A 126 -20.98 10.11 -25.78
C ARG A 126 -22.10 9.31 -26.46
N ARG A 127 -23.19 8.95 -25.75
CA ARG A 127 -24.33 8.19 -26.29
C ARG A 127 -25.36 9.08 -27.01
N GLY A 128 -25.05 10.36 -27.25
CA GLY A 128 -25.93 11.29 -27.95
C GLY A 128 -26.98 11.97 -27.08
N GLY A 129 -26.94 11.75 -25.75
CA GLY A 129 -27.78 12.49 -24.81
C GLY A 129 -27.46 13.98 -24.91
N SER A 130 -28.45 14.77 -25.32
CA SER A 130 -28.32 16.20 -25.48
C SER A 130 -29.48 16.91 -24.77
N LYS A 131 -29.17 18.07 -24.19
CA LYS A 131 -30.15 18.91 -23.49
C LYS A 131 -30.16 20.28 -24.14
N SER A 132 -31.34 20.73 -24.54
CA SER A 132 -31.54 22.13 -24.91
C SER A 132 -31.44 23.02 -23.67
N LEU A 133 -30.66 24.08 -23.78
CA LEU A 133 -30.51 25.13 -22.77
C LEU A 133 -31.36 26.36 -23.09
N GLY A 134 -32.15 26.32 -24.17
CA GLY A 134 -33.05 27.39 -24.59
C GLY A 134 -32.70 27.99 -25.94
N PRO A 135 -33.54 28.92 -26.44
CA PRO A 135 -33.30 29.63 -27.69
C PRO A 135 -32.10 30.57 -27.60
N ARG A 136 -31.64 31.06 -28.74
CA ARG A 136 -30.57 32.05 -28.83
C ARG A 136 -31.04 33.40 -28.28
N THR A 137 -30.39 33.82 -27.21
CA THR A 137 -30.62 35.04 -26.41
C THR A 137 -29.27 35.55 -25.93
N PRO A 138 -29.13 36.82 -25.53
CA PRO A 138 -27.88 37.33 -24.96
C PRO A 138 -27.34 36.46 -23.81
N GLU A 139 -28.23 35.91 -22.98
CA GLU A 139 -27.88 35.04 -21.85
C GLU A 139 -27.30 33.69 -22.32
N THR A 140 -27.93 33.05 -23.31
CA THR A 140 -27.46 31.77 -23.85
C THR A 140 -26.20 31.94 -24.72
N GLU A 141 -26.03 33.08 -25.38
CA GLU A 141 -24.78 33.46 -26.05
C GLU A 141 -23.62 33.63 -25.07
N ALA A 142 -23.84 34.34 -23.95
CA ALA A 142 -22.85 34.48 -22.89
C ALA A 142 -22.48 33.12 -22.28
N LEU A 143 -23.47 32.26 -22.03
CA LEU A 143 -23.24 30.90 -21.52
C LEU A 143 -22.39 30.06 -22.48
N HIS A 144 -22.67 30.13 -23.79
CA HIS A 144 -21.89 29.44 -24.81
C HIS A 144 -20.44 29.97 -24.86
N ALA A 145 -20.27 31.30 -24.86
CA ALA A 145 -18.96 31.92 -24.88
C ALA A 145 -18.11 31.52 -23.66
N GLU A 146 -18.68 31.56 -22.44
CA GLU A 146 -17.98 31.14 -21.24
C GLU A 146 -17.70 29.63 -21.22
N PHE A 147 -18.61 28.80 -21.76
CA PHE A 147 -18.33 27.37 -21.90
C PHE A 147 -17.14 27.10 -22.83
N VAL A 148 -17.07 27.76 -23.98
CA VAL A 148 -15.98 27.59 -24.96
C VAL A 148 -14.67 28.09 -24.37
N ALA A 149 -14.65 29.30 -23.80
CA ALA A 149 -13.46 29.88 -23.21
C ALA A 149 -12.97 29.09 -21.99
N GLY A 150 -13.88 28.71 -21.08
CA GLY A 150 -13.58 27.89 -19.92
C GLY A 150 -13.03 26.50 -20.30
N LYS A 151 -13.60 25.86 -21.32
CA LYS A 151 -13.10 24.58 -21.84
C LYS A 151 -11.70 24.70 -22.42
N ALA A 152 -11.41 25.78 -23.17
CA ALA A 152 -10.08 26.03 -23.71
C ALA A 152 -9.05 26.22 -22.59
N ARG A 153 -9.32 27.12 -21.63
CA ARG A 153 -8.47 27.36 -20.45
C ARG A 153 -8.22 26.09 -19.63
N ALA A 154 -9.26 25.29 -19.38
CA ALA A 154 -9.14 24.06 -18.59
C ALA A 154 -8.26 23.02 -19.29
N LYS A 155 -8.43 22.84 -20.61
CA LYS A 155 -7.60 21.93 -21.41
C LYS A 155 -6.15 22.38 -21.51
N GLU A 156 -5.92 23.67 -21.70
CA GLU A 156 -4.57 24.24 -21.74
C GLU A 156 -3.85 24.00 -20.42
N ARG A 157 -4.50 24.30 -19.27
CA ARG A 157 -3.95 24.06 -17.94
C ARG A 157 -3.65 22.59 -17.69
N GLU A 158 -4.57 21.69 -18.04
CA GLU A 158 -4.35 20.24 -17.93
C GLU A 158 -3.15 19.79 -18.76
N ALA A 159 -3.04 20.26 -20.01
CA ALA A 159 -1.96 19.90 -20.91
C ALA A 159 -0.60 20.43 -20.43
N ALA A 160 -0.54 21.67 -19.96
CA ALA A 160 0.68 22.28 -19.42
C ALA A 160 1.17 21.52 -18.18
N LEU A 161 0.31 21.29 -17.19
CA LEU A 161 0.65 20.52 -16.00
C LEU A 161 1.02 19.07 -16.34
N GLY A 162 0.36 18.47 -17.34
CA GLY A 162 0.71 17.14 -17.83
C GLY A 162 2.12 17.05 -18.42
N LYS A 163 2.63 18.13 -19.04
CA LYS A 163 4.03 18.21 -19.48
C LYS A 163 4.98 18.28 -18.28
N SER A 164 4.70 19.16 -17.32
CA SER A 164 5.52 19.28 -16.10
C SER A 164 5.57 18.00 -15.28
N VAL A 165 4.45 17.26 -15.16
CA VAL A 165 4.43 15.93 -14.52
C VAL A 165 5.38 14.97 -15.23
N LYS A 166 5.46 14.98 -16.57
CA LYS A 166 6.38 14.11 -17.32
C LYS A 166 7.84 14.48 -17.11
N GLU A 167 8.14 15.77 -17.03
CA GLU A 167 9.50 16.27 -16.73
C GLU A 167 9.95 15.81 -15.34
N PHE A 168 9.14 16.08 -14.31
CA PHE A 168 9.43 15.63 -12.94
C PHE A 168 9.44 14.11 -12.80
N ALA A 169 8.62 13.38 -13.55
CA ALA A 169 8.68 11.92 -13.62
C ALA A 169 10.04 11.44 -14.15
N GLY A 170 10.60 12.12 -15.17
CA GLY A 170 11.95 11.87 -15.66
C GLY A 170 13.02 12.11 -14.59
N MET A 171 12.92 13.22 -13.86
CA MET A 171 13.82 13.53 -12.75
C MET A 171 13.71 12.50 -11.61
N ALA A 172 12.48 12.08 -11.28
CA ALA A 172 12.22 11.09 -10.24
C ALA A 172 12.88 9.74 -10.58
N ARG A 173 12.90 9.33 -11.85
CA ARG A 173 13.70 8.18 -12.29
C ARG A 173 15.20 8.43 -12.15
N GLY A 174 15.67 9.61 -12.58
CA GLY A 174 17.09 9.98 -12.52
C GLY A 174 17.66 9.97 -11.09
N VAL A 175 16.85 10.30 -10.08
CA VAL A 175 17.22 10.25 -8.66
C VAL A 175 16.69 9.00 -7.93
N SER A 176 16.23 8.01 -8.70
CA SER A 176 15.81 6.68 -8.26
C SER A 176 14.64 6.63 -7.27
N LEU A 177 13.69 7.58 -7.32
CA LEU A 177 12.47 7.59 -6.50
C LEU A 177 11.40 6.60 -6.97
N ASN A 178 11.55 6.08 -8.20
CA ASN A 178 10.62 5.22 -8.93
C ASN A 178 10.59 3.78 -8.38
N ARG A 179 10.07 3.58 -7.17
CA ARG A 179 10.12 2.28 -6.45
C ARG A 179 8.92 1.36 -6.66
N VAL A 180 7.72 1.91 -6.82
CA VAL A 180 6.49 1.10 -6.83
C VAL A 180 6.33 0.40 -8.19
N PRO A 181 5.98 -0.90 -8.26
CA PRO A 181 5.77 -1.57 -9.55
C PRO A 181 4.84 -0.78 -10.48
N SER A 182 5.20 -0.62 -11.76
CA SER A 182 4.40 0.20 -12.70
C SER A 182 2.97 -0.30 -12.87
N ILE A 183 2.75 -1.62 -12.78
CA ILE A 183 1.40 -2.22 -12.85
C ILE A 183 0.52 -1.77 -11.68
N VAL A 184 1.12 -1.60 -10.49
CA VAL A 184 0.44 -1.11 -9.29
C VAL A 184 0.06 0.34 -9.47
N THR A 185 0.99 1.21 -9.83
CA THR A 185 0.71 2.64 -9.97
C THR A 185 -0.23 2.94 -11.14
N ALA A 186 -0.17 2.16 -12.23
CA ALA A 186 -1.15 2.22 -13.31
C ALA A 186 -2.55 1.84 -12.83
N THR A 187 -2.68 0.77 -12.04
CA THR A 187 -3.93 0.36 -11.40
C THR A 187 -4.48 1.45 -10.48
N LEU A 188 -3.64 2.01 -9.61
CA LEU A 188 -4.04 3.09 -8.70
C LEU A 188 -4.54 4.34 -9.43
N ARG A 189 -3.84 4.76 -10.50
CA ARG A 189 -4.31 5.88 -11.36
C ARG A 189 -5.68 5.59 -11.95
N LYS A 190 -5.92 4.36 -12.44
CA LYS A 190 -7.22 4.00 -13.01
C LYS A 190 -8.34 3.88 -11.97
N LEU A 191 -8.05 3.36 -10.77
CA LEU A 191 -9.00 3.36 -9.66
C LEU A 191 -9.35 4.78 -9.20
N ASP A 192 -8.39 5.71 -9.20
CA ASP A 192 -8.62 7.13 -8.92
C ASP A 192 -9.44 7.82 -10.02
N ASP A 193 -9.15 7.53 -11.30
CA ASP A 193 -9.93 8.03 -12.44
C ASP A 193 -11.41 7.68 -12.35
N HIS A 194 -11.71 6.48 -11.84
CA HIS A 194 -13.06 5.99 -11.59
C HIS A 194 -13.62 6.38 -10.20
N GLY A 195 -12.85 7.13 -9.40
CA GLY A 195 -13.25 7.63 -8.09
C GLY A 195 -13.46 6.57 -7.02
N LEU A 196 -12.95 5.36 -7.22
CA LEU A 196 -13.08 4.24 -6.27
C LEU A 196 -12.06 4.33 -5.14
N LEU A 197 -10.85 4.81 -5.44
CA LEU A 197 -9.75 4.89 -4.50
C LEU A 197 -10.06 5.89 -3.36
N GLY A 198 -9.92 5.43 -2.11
CA GLY A 198 -10.22 6.17 -0.91
C GLY A 198 -11.70 6.35 -0.59
N LYS A 199 -12.63 5.94 -1.47
CA LYS A 199 -14.07 5.89 -1.18
C LYS A 199 -14.50 4.47 -0.85
N ASN A 200 -14.39 3.59 -1.84
CA ASN A 200 -14.78 2.19 -1.76
C ASN A 200 -13.57 1.30 -1.55
N LEU A 201 -12.42 1.64 -2.12
CA LEU A 201 -11.21 0.81 -2.07
C LEU A 201 -10.07 1.54 -1.37
N MET A 202 -9.29 0.82 -0.58
CA MET A 202 -7.99 1.28 -0.08
C MET A 202 -6.96 0.16 -0.24
N VAL A 203 -5.70 0.54 -0.43
CA VAL A 203 -4.57 -0.39 -0.47
C VAL A 203 -4.25 -0.85 0.94
N ILE A 204 -4.12 -2.16 1.13
CA ILE A 204 -3.62 -2.74 2.38
C ILE A 204 -2.38 -3.58 2.09
N GLY A 205 -1.88 -4.30 3.10
CA GLY A 205 -0.73 -5.17 2.93
C GLY A 205 0.58 -4.39 2.66
N THR A 206 1.56 -5.07 2.08
CA THR A 206 2.91 -4.53 1.88
C THR A 206 2.90 -3.19 1.11
N HIS A 207 2.00 -3.04 0.14
CA HIS A 207 1.94 -1.83 -0.69
C HIS A 207 1.51 -0.56 0.05
N ALA A 208 0.86 -0.66 1.21
CA ALA A 208 0.58 0.50 2.06
C ALA A 208 1.86 1.18 2.56
N MET A 209 2.93 0.42 2.75
CA MET A 209 4.21 0.96 3.27
C MET A 209 4.86 1.95 2.29
N TYR A 210 4.64 1.84 0.98
CA TYR A 210 5.09 2.84 0.01
C TYR A 210 4.45 4.23 0.24
N ALA A 211 3.21 4.27 0.75
CA ALA A 211 2.58 5.53 1.12
C ALA A 211 3.30 6.17 2.30
N TYR A 212 3.66 5.36 3.30
CA TYR A 212 4.37 5.83 4.49
C TYR A 212 5.79 6.29 4.14
N GLU A 213 6.52 5.56 3.29
CA GLU A 213 7.81 5.99 2.73
C GLU A 213 7.73 7.38 2.11
N ALA A 214 6.74 7.57 1.22
CA ALA A 214 6.57 8.79 0.44
C ALA A 214 6.30 10.02 1.32
N VAL A 215 5.56 9.86 2.42
CA VAL A 215 5.28 10.97 3.35
C VAL A 215 6.42 11.19 4.33
N ALA A 216 7.04 10.12 4.83
CA ALA A 216 8.15 10.21 5.78
C ALA A 216 9.47 10.67 5.14
N GLY A 217 9.58 10.62 3.80
CA GLY A 217 10.81 10.97 3.11
C GLY A 217 11.91 9.92 3.30
N VAL A 218 11.54 8.64 3.38
CA VAL A 218 12.46 7.53 3.62
C VAL A 218 12.26 6.38 2.63
N ARG A 219 13.06 5.33 2.79
CA ARG A 219 12.99 4.06 2.07
C ARG A 219 13.08 2.90 3.05
N PHE A 220 12.05 2.09 3.17
CA PHE A 220 12.14 0.80 3.85
C PHE A 220 13.10 -0.15 3.13
N ASP A 221 13.66 -1.05 3.92
CA ASP A 221 14.51 -2.13 3.42
C ASP A 221 13.77 -3.01 2.41
N ALA A 222 14.48 -3.40 1.35
CA ALA A 222 13.91 -4.18 0.25
C ALA A 222 13.29 -5.51 0.72
N GLY A 223 13.87 -6.15 1.75
CA GLY A 223 13.35 -7.38 2.35
C GLY A 223 11.95 -7.23 2.97
N LEU A 224 11.59 -6.03 3.43
CA LEU A 224 10.26 -5.72 3.94
C LEU A 224 9.24 -5.53 2.81
N MET A 225 9.69 -5.07 1.65
CA MET A 225 8.86 -4.68 0.50
C MET A 225 8.65 -5.79 -0.54
N ALA A 226 9.32 -6.94 -0.38
CA ALA A 226 9.22 -8.05 -1.33
C ALA A 226 7.81 -8.67 -1.31
N THR A 227 7.02 -8.39 -2.36
CA THR A 227 5.68 -8.95 -2.58
C THR A 227 5.37 -8.98 -4.08
N THR A 228 4.63 -9.97 -4.54
CA THR A 228 4.26 -10.14 -5.97
C THR A 228 2.76 -9.88 -6.23
N ASP A 229 2.08 -9.35 -5.23
CA ASP A 229 0.65 -9.10 -5.17
C ASP A 229 0.33 -7.70 -4.64
N ILE A 230 -0.91 -7.25 -4.90
CA ILE A 230 -1.48 -6.08 -4.23
C ILE A 230 -2.85 -6.42 -3.68
N ASP A 231 -3.08 -6.02 -2.43
CA ASP A 231 -4.33 -6.22 -1.72
C ASP A 231 -5.16 -4.92 -1.69
N PHE A 232 -6.42 -5.02 -2.13
CA PHE A 232 -7.41 -3.96 -1.97
C PHE A 232 -8.46 -4.36 -0.95
N LEU A 233 -8.64 -3.51 0.06
CA LEU A 233 -9.74 -3.60 1.00
C LEU A 233 -10.94 -2.82 0.47
N TRP A 234 -12.05 -3.51 0.27
CA TRP A 234 -13.33 -2.94 -0.08
C TRP A 234 -14.15 -2.60 1.17
N ASP A 235 -14.56 -1.34 1.27
CA ASP A 235 -15.57 -0.86 2.21
C ASP A 235 -16.97 -1.04 1.60
N ALA A 236 -17.61 -2.17 1.89
CA ALA A 236 -18.94 -2.49 1.38
C ALA A 236 -20.05 -1.59 1.97
N ARG A 237 -19.76 -0.80 3.01
CA ARG A 237 -20.72 0.14 3.62
C ARG A 237 -20.92 1.39 2.77
N THR A 238 -19.97 1.74 1.90
CA THR A 238 -20.09 2.91 1.04
C THR A 238 -20.82 2.56 -0.24
N ALA A 239 -22.00 3.15 -0.43
CA ALA A 239 -22.79 2.97 -1.65
C ALA A 239 -22.00 3.43 -2.88
N LEU A 240 -21.95 2.58 -3.92
CA LEU A 240 -21.37 2.94 -5.21
C LEU A 240 -22.32 3.88 -5.95
N LYS A 241 -21.88 5.09 -6.28
CA LYS A 241 -22.65 5.97 -7.19
C LYS A 241 -22.35 5.57 -8.63
N LEU A 242 -23.02 4.51 -9.10
CA LEU A 242 -22.88 3.90 -10.44
C LEU A 242 -23.07 4.90 -11.60
N ALA A 243 -23.83 5.98 -11.41
CA ALA A 243 -24.16 6.96 -12.44
C ALA A 243 -22.96 7.67 -13.09
N TRP A 244 -21.75 7.55 -12.52
CA TRP A 244 -20.53 8.20 -12.98
C TRP A 244 -19.48 7.21 -13.53
N LEU A 245 -19.78 5.91 -13.50
CA LEU A 245 -18.91 4.87 -14.03
C LEU A 245 -19.28 4.60 -15.50
N ASP A 246 -18.29 4.19 -16.30
CA ASP A 246 -18.63 3.63 -17.62
C ASP A 246 -19.24 2.24 -17.46
N GLU A 247 -19.94 1.80 -18.50
CA GLU A 247 -20.75 0.57 -18.51
C GLU A 247 -19.95 -0.66 -18.12
N ALA A 248 -18.75 -0.83 -18.67
CA ALA A 248 -17.89 -1.95 -18.34
C ALA A 248 -17.53 -1.98 -16.84
N VAL A 249 -17.29 -0.83 -16.21
CA VAL A 249 -16.98 -0.75 -14.77
C VAL A 249 -18.24 -0.86 -13.91
N ALA A 250 -19.38 -0.40 -14.40
CA ALA A 250 -20.66 -0.65 -13.74
C ALA A 250 -21.04 -2.15 -13.76
N GLU A 251 -20.66 -2.88 -14.82
CA GLU A 251 -20.95 -4.31 -14.99
C GLU A 251 -19.94 -5.22 -14.28
N ALA A 252 -18.64 -4.92 -14.38
CA ALA A 252 -17.55 -5.80 -13.95
C ALA A 252 -16.54 -5.14 -12.98
N GLY A 253 -16.88 -3.98 -12.40
CA GLY A 253 -16.23 -3.43 -11.21
C GLY A 253 -14.70 -3.30 -11.31
N VAL A 254 -13.99 -3.82 -10.30
CA VAL A 254 -12.53 -3.81 -10.23
C VAL A 254 -11.90 -4.58 -11.38
N LEU A 255 -12.43 -5.75 -11.73
CA LEU A 255 -11.91 -6.57 -12.84
C LEU A 255 -11.89 -5.81 -14.17
N ALA A 256 -12.94 -5.04 -14.47
CA ALA A 256 -12.97 -4.18 -15.66
C ALA A 256 -11.86 -3.12 -15.64
N ILE A 257 -11.56 -2.55 -14.48
CA ILE A 257 -10.49 -1.56 -14.32
C ILE A 257 -9.12 -2.22 -14.51
N LEU A 258 -8.90 -3.39 -13.93
CA LEU A 258 -7.68 -4.17 -14.13
C LEU A 258 -7.45 -4.46 -15.61
N ARG A 259 -8.49 -4.90 -16.32
CA ARG A 259 -8.43 -5.17 -17.77
C ARG A 259 -8.17 -3.93 -18.63
N LYS A 260 -8.48 -2.72 -18.16
CA LYS A 260 -8.09 -1.46 -18.83
C LYS A 260 -6.60 -1.11 -18.64
N VAL A 261 -5.96 -1.69 -17.62
CA VAL A 261 -4.52 -1.54 -17.40
C VAL A 261 -3.76 -2.62 -18.15
N ASP A 262 -4.23 -3.88 -18.04
CA ASP A 262 -3.69 -5.03 -18.74
C ASP A 262 -4.84 -6.00 -19.09
N HIS A 263 -5.12 -6.16 -20.38
CA HIS A 263 -6.23 -6.99 -20.85
C HIS A 263 -6.14 -8.46 -20.46
N SER A 264 -4.97 -8.95 -20.02
CA SER A 264 -4.76 -10.34 -19.65
C SER A 264 -5.17 -10.71 -18.23
N PHE A 265 -5.71 -9.76 -17.44
CA PHE A 265 -6.24 -10.07 -16.12
C PHE A 265 -7.46 -10.99 -16.21
N GLU A 266 -7.36 -12.13 -15.54
CA GLU A 266 -8.42 -13.12 -15.39
C GLU A 266 -8.64 -13.45 -13.90
N PRO A 267 -9.88 -13.72 -13.47
CA PRO A 267 -10.15 -14.20 -12.12
C PRO A 267 -9.57 -15.60 -11.91
N VAL A 268 -8.98 -15.83 -10.75
CA VAL A 268 -8.49 -17.16 -10.35
C VAL A 268 -9.65 -17.98 -9.80
N GLY A 269 -10.12 -18.94 -10.59
CA GLY A 269 -11.29 -19.76 -10.27
C GLY A 269 -12.62 -19.05 -10.54
N LYS A 270 -13.73 -19.81 -10.57
CA LYS A 270 -15.07 -19.23 -10.71
C LYS A 270 -15.36 -18.35 -9.49
N SER A 271 -15.59 -17.05 -9.71
CA SER A 271 -15.91 -16.11 -8.64
C SER A 271 -14.79 -15.94 -7.61
N GLY A 272 -13.52 -15.97 -8.04
CA GLY A 272 -12.38 -15.77 -7.15
C GLY A 272 -12.28 -14.37 -6.56
N PHE A 273 -11.61 -14.25 -5.41
CA PHE A 273 -11.23 -12.98 -4.80
C PHE A 273 -9.98 -12.35 -5.44
N ARG A 274 -9.30 -13.12 -6.29
CA ARG A 274 -8.00 -12.83 -6.86
C ARG A 274 -8.10 -12.74 -8.37
N ALA A 275 -7.50 -11.71 -8.96
CA ALA A 275 -7.21 -11.64 -10.39
C ALA A 275 -5.71 -11.85 -10.62
N VAL A 276 -5.35 -12.47 -11.73
CA VAL A 276 -3.96 -12.67 -12.16
C VAL A 276 -3.81 -12.28 -13.62
N ASN A 277 -2.71 -11.59 -13.97
CA ASN A 277 -2.40 -11.31 -15.37
C ASN A 277 -1.44 -12.36 -15.96
N LYS A 278 -1.16 -12.27 -17.27
CA LYS A 278 -0.23 -13.19 -17.96
C LYS A 278 1.21 -13.16 -17.44
N ALA A 279 1.58 -12.14 -16.68
CA ALA A 279 2.91 -12.00 -16.06
C ALA A 279 2.95 -12.56 -14.62
N GLY A 280 1.85 -13.13 -14.13
CA GLY A 280 1.77 -13.69 -12.78
C GLY A 280 1.62 -12.65 -11.67
N PHE A 281 1.29 -11.39 -11.99
CA PHE A 281 0.99 -10.36 -11.00
C PHE A 281 -0.43 -10.55 -10.45
N HIS A 282 -0.56 -10.59 -9.13
CA HIS A 282 -1.82 -10.88 -8.46
C HIS A 282 -2.46 -9.61 -7.88
N VAL A 283 -3.78 -9.52 -7.97
CA VAL A 283 -4.59 -8.50 -7.32
C VAL A 283 -5.65 -9.19 -6.48
N ASP A 284 -5.60 -8.97 -5.17
CA ASP A 284 -6.54 -9.54 -4.22
C ASP A 284 -7.56 -8.49 -3.78
N LEU A 285 -8.82 -8.88 -3.77
CA LEU A 285 -9.92 -8.08 -3.25
C LEU A 285 -10.41 -8.71 -1.95
N VAL A 286 -10.45 -7.93 -0.88
CA VAL A 286 -10.88 -8.40 0.45
C VAL A 286 -11.95 -7.49 1.03
N LYS A 287 -12.82 -8.05 1.87
CA LYS A 287 -13.80 -7.28 2.65
C LYS A 287 -13.85 -7.76 4.10
N GLN A 288 -14.52 -6.98 4.93
CA GLN A 288 -14.82 -7.40 6.29
C GLN A 288 -15.77 -8.61 6.29
N ALA A 289 -15.46 -9.62 7.12
CA ALA A 289 -16.38 -10.70 7.40
C ALA A 289 -17.71 -10.15 7.97
N PRO A 290 -18.88 -10.63 7.51
CA PRO A 290 -20.17 -10.20 8.01
C PRO A 290 -20.24 -10.29 9.53
N HIS A 291 -20.77 -9.25 10.18
CA HIS A 291 -21.00 -9.26 11.62
C HIS A 291 -22.41 -8.72 11.94
N PRO A 292 -23.31 -9.56 12.48
CA PRO A 292 -23.12 -10.99 12.73
C PRO A 292 -22.99 -11.81 11.42
N PRO A 293 -22.49 -13.07 11.46
CA PRO A 293 -22.20 -13.88 10.26
C PRO A 293 -23.39 -14.09 9.31
N TRP A 294 -24.62 -13.98 9.82
CA TRP A 294 -25.87 -14.12 9.05
C TRP A 294 -26.37 -12.81 8.43
N LYS A 295 -25.62 -11.71 8.55
CA LYS A 295 -25.99 -10.43 7.94
C LYS A 295 -25.81 -10.52 6.41
N THR A 296 -26.91 -10.40 5.67
CA THR A 296 -26.96 -10.53 4.20
C THR A 296 -27.14 -9.20 3.46
N ASP A 297 -27.25 -8.10 4.19
CA ASP A 297 -27.65 -6.80 3.64
C ASP A 297 -26.53 -6.09 2.87
N GLU A 298 -25.31 -6.65 2.91
CA GLU A 298 -24.14 -6.11 2.24
C GLU A 298 -23.86 -6.86 0.93
N PRO A 299 -23.58 -6.15 -0.17
CA PRO A 299 -23.32 -6.79 -1.44
C PRO A 299 -22.09 -7.71 -1.37
N ASP A 300 -22.17 -8.85 -2.06
CA ASP A 300 -21.06 -9.80 -2.17
C ASP A 300 -20.01 -9.39 -3.20
N ARG A 301 -20.33 -8.44 -4.08
CA ARG A 301 -19.42 -7.91 -5.11
C ARG A 301 -19.67 -6.43 -5.34
N LEU A 302 -18.65 -5.74 -5.85
CA LEU A 302 -18.81 -4.36 -6.30
C LEU A 302 -19.75 -4.25 -7.51
N ALA A 303 -19.67 -5.24 -8.41
CA ALA A 303 -20.52 -5.38 -9.58
C ALA A 303 -20.74 -6.87 -9.91
N GLN A 304 -21.78 -7.19 -10.69
CA GLN A 304 -22.20 -8.57 -10.93
C GLN A 304 -21.09 -9.42 -11.58
N GLY A 305 -20.37 -8.87 -12.56
CA GLY A 305 -19.27 -9.51 -13.28
C GLY A 305 -17.89 -9.37 -12.62
N ASP A 306 -17.82 -8.87 -11.39
CA ASP A 306 -16.56 -8.59 -10.69
C ASP A 306 -16.04 -9.79 -9.86
N LEU A 307 -14.87 -9.60 -9.24
CA LEU A 307 -14.28 -10.48 -8.23
C LEU A 307 -15.21 -10.62 -7.01
N THR A 308 -15.15 -11.78 -6.35
CA THR A 308 -15.84 -12.00 -5.07
C THR A 308 -14.84 -11.86 -3.93
N PRO A 309 -14.84 -10.75 -3.17
CA PRO A 309 -13.84 -10.50 -2.14
C PRO A 309 -13.81 -11.59 -1.09
N SER A 310 -12.61 -11.97 -0.66
CA SER A 310 -12.46 -12.87 0.49
C SER A 310 -12.65 -12.11 1.79
N TRP A 311 -13.02 -12.84 2.85
CA TRP A 311 -13.19 -12.25 4.17
C TRP A 311 -11.88 -12.28 4.94
N LEU A 312 -11.47 -11.12 5.46
CA LEU A 312 -10.37 -11.07 6.41
C LEU A 312 -10.91 -10.78 7.83
N PRO A 313 -10.57 -11.63 8.81
CA PRO A 313 -10.95 -11.39 10.21
C PRO A 313 -10.35 -10.08 10.72
N ARG A 314 -11.12 -9.35 11.54
CA ARG A 314 -10.69 -8.13 12.25
C ARG A 314 -10.16 -6.98 11.37
N ILE A 315 -10.31 -7.07 10.05
CA ILE A 315 -9.95 -6.00 9.10
C ILE A 315 -10.73 -4.68 9.33
N LYS A 316 -11.80 -4.73 10.13
CA LYS A 316 -12.56 -3.57 10.60
C LYS A 316 -11.70 -2.50 11.29
N TRP A 317 -10.57 -2.88 11.87
CA TRP A 317 -9.63 -1.93 12.47
C TRP A 317 -9.03 -1.00 11.43
N LEU A 318 -8.76 -1.52 10.23
CA LEU A 318 -8.28 -0.74 9.10
C LEU A 318 -9.41 0.09 8.47
N LEU A 319 -10.64 -0.45 8.42
CA LEU A 319 -11.81 0.28 7.92
C LEU A 319 -12.25 1.44 8.82
N ALA A 320 -11.98 1.36 10.11
CA ALA A 320 -12.33 2.37 11.10
C ALA A 320 -11.22 3.41 11.33
N SER A 321 -10.00 3.15 10.85
CA SER A 321 -8.89 4.09 11.01
C SER A 321 -8.99 5.24 10.01
N GLU A 322 -8.28 6.33 10.30
CA GLU A 322 -8.16 7.45 9.37
C GLU A 322 -7.48 6.99 8.07
N LYS A 323 -7.99 7.46 6.94
CA LYS A 323 -7.44 7.13 5.63
C LYS A 323 -6.17 7.94 5.38
N PHE A 324 -5.03 7.27 5.40
CA PHE A 324 -3.73 7.83 5.05
C PHE A 324 -3.62 8.00 3.53
N ARG A 325 -3.25 9.20 3.07
CA ARG A 325 -3.18 9.57 1.65
C ARG A 325 -1.78 10.03 1.28
N ALA A 326 -1.27 9.52 0.16
CA ALA A 326 0.02 9.94 -0.37
C ALA A 326 0.03 9.91 -1.90
N VAL A 327 1.10 10.45 -2.48
CA VAL A 327 1.46 10.27 -3.89
C VAL A 327 2.74 9.44 -3.92
N VAL A 328 2.69 8.29 -4.59
CA VAL A 328 3.83 7.39 -4.77
C VAL A 328 4.33 7.45 -6.21
N VAL A 329 5.57 7.03 -6.45
CA VAL A 329 6.20 7.07 -7.78
C VAL A 329 6.38 5.65 -8.29
N GLY A 330 5.76 5.36 -9.44
CA GLY A 330 5.92 4.08 -10.13
C GLY A 330 7.30 3.91 -10.72
N GLN A 331 7.70 2.68 -11.04
CA GLN A 331 8.95 2.36 -11.74
C GLN A 331 9.06 3.08 -13.10
N ASP A 332 7.92 3.36 -13.73
CA ASP A 332 7.75 4.23 -14.91
C ASP A 332 8.09 5.71 -14.65
N GLY A 333 8.33 6.10 -13.39
CA GLY A 333 8.54 7.47 -12.93
C GLY A 333 7.25 8.25 -12.74
N LEU A 334 6.10 7.70 -13.15
CA LEU A 334 4.84 8.42 -13.09
C LEU A 334 4.27 8.37 -11.68
N PRO A 335 3.76 9.50 -11.17
CA PRO A 335 3.11 9.55 -9.87
C PRO A 335 1.75 8.83 -9.91
N ALA A 336 1.32 8.31 -8.76
CA ALA A 336 -0.01 7.76 -8.55
C ALA A 336 -0.49 8.07 -7.13
N PRO A 337 -1.78 8.40 -6.93
CA PRO A 337 -2.33 8.50 -5.60
C PRO A 337 -2.38 7.12 -4.97
N ILE A 338 -2.14 7.05 -3.67
CA ILE A 338 -2.38 5.86 -2.86
C ILE A 338 -3.20 6.27 -1.64
N VAL A 339 -4.19 5.44 -1.30
CA VAL A 339 -4.97 5.59 -0.08
C VAL A 339 -4.89 4.27 0.66
N CYS A 340 -4.50 4.33 1.92
CA CYS A 340 -4.26 3.17 2.77
C CYS A 340 -4.69 3.48 4.22
N PRO A 341 -4.67 2.48 5.13
CA PRO A 341 -4.99 2.71 6.53
C PRO A 341 -3.99 3.64 7.24
N ASP A 342 -4.38 4.17 8.40
CA ASP A 342 -3.46 4.78 9.35
C ASP A 342 -2.25 3.84 9.64
N PRO A 343 -1.00 4.33 9.63
CA PRO A 343 0.19 3.51 9.84
C PRO A 343 0.21 2.79 11.20
N ARG A 344 -0.38 3.37 12.24
CA ARG A 344 -0.52 2.75 13.57
C ARG A 344 -1.48 1.57 13.51
N ALA A 345 -2.61 1.74 12.82
CA ALA A 345 -3.59 0.67 12.61
C ALA A 345 -3.06 -0.47 11.74
N PHE A 346 -2.29 -0.11 10.71
CA PHE A 346 -1.55 -1.08 9.91
C PHE A 346 -0.59 -1.91 10.78
N ALA A 347 0.21 -1.26 11.62
CA ALA A 347 1.19 -1.93 12.46
C ALA A 347 0.54 -2.91 13.46
N VAL A 348 -0.52 -2.47 14.16
CA VAL A 348 -1.29 -3.34 15.08
C VAL A 348 -1.87 -4.53 14.34
N TYR A 349 -2.48 -4.31 13.18
CA TYR A 349 -3.08 -5.40 12.42
C TYR A 349 -2.03 -6.41 11.92
N LYS A 350 -0.86 -5.94 11.49
CA LYS A 350 0.26 -6.79 11.08
C LYS A 350 0.85 -7.58 12.24
N GLN A 351 1.02 -6.97 13.41
CA GLN A 351 1.45 -7.68 14.62
C GLN A 351 0.47 -8.80 14.96
N TRP A 352 -0.82 -8.48 15.02
CA TRP A 352 -1.88 -9.46 15.28
C TRP A 352 -1.89 -10.59 14.24
N LEU A 353 -1.76 -10.29 12.94
CA LEU A 353 -1.67 -11.30 11.88
C LEU A 353 -0.49 -12.26 12.09
N SER A 354 0.64 -11.76 12.57
CA SER A 354 1.86 -12.56 12.79
C SER A 354 1.69 -13.64 13.88
N GLU A 355 0.73 -13.46 14.77
CA GLU A 355 0.44 -14.33 15.91
C GLU A 355 -0.64 -15.37 15.61
N GLN A 356 -1.33 -15.26 14.46
CA GLN A 356 -2.42 -16.18 14.15
C GLN A 356 -1.90 -17.60 13.88
N PRO A 357 -2.50 -18.65 14.49
CA PRO A 357 -2.02 -20.02 14.34
C PRO A 357 -1.92 -20.48 12.88
N ASP A 358 -2.95 -20.13 12.09
CA ASP A 358 -3.15 -20.48 10.68
C ASP A 358 -2.39 -19.59 9.69
N ARG A 359 -1.69 -18.55 10.17
CA ARG A 359 -0.87 -17.70 9.29
C ARG A 359 0.33 -18.49 8.76
N GLU A 360 0.56 -18.39 7.44
CA GLU A 360 1.69 -19.02 6.77
C GLU A 360 3.03 -18.63 7.44
N PRO A 361 3.94 -19.60 7.73
CA PRO A 361 5.16 -19.33 8.49
C PRO A 361 6.04 -18.21 7.93
N GLU A 362 6.20 -18.14 6.60
CA GLU A 362 6.95 -17.07 5.94
C GLU A 362 6.31 -15.68 6.11
N LYS A 363 4.97 -15.62 6.14
CA LYS A 363 4.22 -14.38 6.32
C LYS A 363 4.27 -13.91 7.76
N LYS A 364 4.30 -14.81 8.76
CA LYS A 364 4.41 -14.45 10.18
C LYS A 364 5.62 -13.55 10.46
N ARG A 365 6.82 -13.99 10.04
CA ARG A 365 8.04 -13.21 10.25
C ARG A 365 7.97 -11.86 9.55
N ARG A 366 7.49 -11.82 8.31
CA ARG A 366 7.37 -10.59 7.52
C ARG A 366 6.37 -9.61 8.12
N ASP A 367 5.20 -10.10 8.55
CA ASP A 367 4.17 -9.26 9.16
C ASP A 367 4.69 -8.60 10.45
N ARG A 368 5.39 -9.36 11.32
CA ARG A 368 6.04 -8.82 12.52
C ARG A 368 7.09 -7.75 12.19
N GLN A 369 7.95 -8.01 11.19
CA GLN A 369 8.97 -7.05 10.78
C GLN A 369 8.35 -5.78 10.17
N GLN A 370 7.29 -5.90 9.37
CA GLN A 370 6.56 -4.75 8.82
C GLN A 370 5.86 -3.93 9.92
N ALA A 371 5.31 -4.59 10.94
CA ALA A 371 4.74 -3.92 12.11
C ALA A 371 5.80 -3.11 12.86
N ALA A 372 6.91 -3.73 13.23
CA ALA A 372 8.01 -3.09 13.94
C ALA A 372 8.61 -1.92 13.14
N ALA A 373 8.84 -2.10 11.84
CA ALA A 373 9.33 -1.07 10.93
C ALA A 373 8.39 0.14 10.87
N THR A 374 7.07 -0.10 10.80
CA THR A 374 6.08 0.97 10.73
C THR A 374 5.98 1.73 12.04
N ILE A 375 6.05 1.05 13.21
CA ILE A 375 6.11 1.73 14.51
C ILE A 375 7.37 2.57 14.66
N ALA A 376 8.54 2.03 14.26
CA ALA A 376 9.78 2.80 14.26
C ALA A 376 9.66 4.05 13.39
N LEU A 377 9.03 3.93 12.21
CA LEU A 377 8.76 5.06 11.33
C LEU A 377 7.84 6.10 11.99
N VAL A 378 6.73 5.67 12.60
CA VAL A 378 5.78 6.58 13.27
C VAL A 378 6.49 7.36 14.38
N ARG A 379 7.25 6.67 15.24
CA ARG A 379 8.00 7.30 16.33
C ARG A 379 9.02 8.33 15.84
N GLU A 380 9.71 8.04 14.75
CA GLU A 380 10.83 8.86 14.28
C GLU A 380 10.41 9.97 13.31
N LYS A 381 9.41 9.73 12.45
CA LYS A 381 9.07 10.60 11.32
C LYS A 381 7.67 11.22 11.42
N PHE A 382 6.77 10.68 12.25
CA PHE A 382 5.39 11.19 12.39
C PHE A 382 5.06 11.64 13.82
N PRO A 383 5.70 12.72 14.32
CA PRO A 383 5.42 13.24 15.67
C PRO A 383 3.97 13.71 15.87
N HIS A 384 3.27 14.02 14.78
CA HIS A 384 1.84 14.38 14.77
C HIS A 384 0.90 13.18 14.88
N MET A 385 1.42 11.94 14.82
CA MET A 385 0.68 10.69 15.02
C MET A 385 1.22 9.96 16.25
N PRO A 386 1.08 10.53 17.46
CA PRO A 386 1.62 9.92 18.66
C PRO A 386 1.05 8.52 18.89
N LEU A 387 1.88 7.67 19.50
CA LEU A 387 1.52 6.35 20.00
C LEU A 387 1.21 6.46 21.50
N ASP A 388 0.12 7.16 21.81
CA ASP A 388 -0.34 7.45 23.17
C ASP A 388 -1.63 6.67 23.50
N GLU A 389 -2.20 6.92 24.68
CA GLU A 389 -3.46 6.31 25.12
C GLU A 389 -4.62 6.56 24.13
N ASN A 390 -4.62 7.69 23.41
CA ASN A 390 -5.65 7.97 22.42
C ASN A 390 -5.50 7.08 21.19
N ALA A 391 -4.26 6.84 20.74
CA ALA A 391 -3.97 5.88 19.69
C ALA A 391 -4.40 4.46 20.11
N GLU A 392 -4.18 4.06 21.37
CA GLU A 392 -4.64 2.77 21.88
C GLU A 392 -6.17 2.60 21.84
N ARG A 393 -6.91 3.68 22.11
CA ARG A 393 -8.38 3.67 22.07
C ARG A 393 -8.94 3.41 20.68
N MET A 394 -8.17 3.65 19.61
CA MET A 394 -8.55 3.31 18.23
C MET A 394 -8.68 1.79 18.01
N PHE A 395 -8.08 0.98 18.88
CA PHE A 395 -8.08 -0.48 18.78
C PHE A 395 -8.99 -1.12 19.85
N PRO A 396 -9.56 -2.31 19.58
CA PRO A 396 -10.31 -3.03 20.59
C PRO A 396 -9.43 -3.38 21.79
N ALA A 397 -10.04 -3.45 22.97
CA ALA A 397 -9.35 -3.80 24.22
C ALA A 397 -8.52 -5.09 24.12
N SER A 398 -8.96 -6.07 23.33
CA SER A 398 -8.25 -7.35 23.14
C SER A 398 -6.88 -7.24 22.46
N VAL A 399 -6.54 -6.09 21.87
CA VAL A 399 -5.23 -5.82 21.24
C VAL A 399 -4.59 -4.53 21.75
N ARG A 400 -5.15 -3.92 22.80
CA ARG A 400 -4.47 -2.83 23.52
C ARG A 400 -3.36 -3.47 24.35
N MET A 401 -2.13 -3.33 23.90
CA MET A 401 -0.97 -3.78 24.66
C MET A 401 -0.70 -2.77 25.79
N PHE A 402 -1.16 -3.07 26.99
CA PHE A 402 -0.74 -2.32 28.18
C PHE A 402 0.74 -2.60 28.43
N SER A 403 1.63 -1.65 28.14
CA SER A 403 2.93 -1.63 28.84
C SER A 403 2.71 -0.97 30.20
N GLN A 404 3.34 -1.53 31.24
CA GLN A 404 3.26 -1.00 32.61
C GLN A 404 3.96 0.37 32.79
N GLU A 405 4.35 1.05 31.70
CA GLU A 405 5.09 2.33 31.74
C GLU A 405 4.57 3.39 30.75
N GLY A 406 3.34 3.26 30.23
CA GLY A 406 2.74 4.30 29.37
C GLY A 406 3.42 4.46 28.01
N LYS A 407 4.13 3.43 27.51
CA LYS A 407 4.72 3.38 26.17
C LYS A 407 4.04 2.31 25.34
N PHE A 408 3.43 2.67 24.23
CA PHE A 408 2.87 1.70 23.28
C PHE A 408 3.99 0.83 22.69
N GLU A 409 4.11 -0.42 23.14
CA GLU A 409 5.02 -1.44 22.60
C GLU A 409 4.18 -2.53 21.90
N LEU A 410 4.59 -2.94 20.70
CA LEU A 410 3.96 -4.02 19.91
C LEU A 410 4.73 -5.33 20.03
#